data_AF-A0AB40AX35-F1
#
_entry.id   AF-A0AB40AX35-F1
#
_cell.length_a   1.000
_cell.length_b   1.000
_cell.length_c   1.000
_cell.angle_alpha   90.00
_cell.angle_beta   90.00
_cell.angle_gamma   90.00
#
_symmetry.space_group_name_H-M   'P 1'
#
loop_
_entity.id
_entity.type
_entity.pdbx_description
1 polymer ?
#
loop_
_entity_poly.entity_id
_entity_poly.type
_entity_poly.pdbx_seq_one_letter_code
_entity_poly.pdbx_strand_id
1 'polypeptide(L)'
;MKATVKGRYEGQKSSSAATVSFTTGDLRLKASITDATLLNAPSLHGLALSIEKPSAFLVDFNIPKKDVRFQFMNTVRVMEKPVSLTYTHARGDNRTALDGSMTFDPANKVSVNYVFGSGNCRVKYAYAHGELRRTVFEQCYDFSKNAWDFAVSRKFEGGDSAKATYQTSAKLLGVEWNRDSQINGSFKISASMNLAEKNMVPKLVAESTWNFEM
;
A
#
# COMPACT_ATOMS: atom_id res chain seq x y z
N MET A 1 11.39 17.92 -11.14
CA MET A 1 11.97 16.74 -10.44
C MET A 1 11.32 16.66 -9.06
N LYS A 2 11.17 15.49 -8.44
CA LYS A 2 10.48 15.40 -7.13
C LYS A 2 11.25 14.55 -6.14
N ALA A 3 11.41 15.04 -4.91
CA ALA A 3 11.90 14.24 -3.80
C ALA A 3 10.87 14.09 -2.69
N THR A 4 10.99 12.98 -1.98
CA THR A 4 10.19 12.65 -0.82
C THR A 4 11.10 12.15 0.29
N VAL A 5 10.95 12.71 1.49
CA VAL A 5 11.59 12.21 2.71
C VAL A 5 10.51 11.67 3.63
N LYS A 6 10.68 10.44 4.11
CA LYS A 6 9.75 9.79 5.02
C LYS A 6 10.48 9.36 6.29
N GLY A 7 9.98 9.79 7.44
CA GLY A 7 10.37 9.28 8.75
C GLY A 7 9.28 8.37 9.31
N ARG A 8 9.69 7.34 10.04
CA ARG A 8 8.81 6.40 10.74
C ARG A 8 9.35 6.09 12.13
N TYR A 9 8.46 6.10 13.11
CA TYR A 9 8.72 5.75 14.49
C TYR A 9 7.77 4.64 14.93
N GLU A 10 8.30 3.61 15.59
CA GLU A 10 7.58 2.45 16.08
C GLU A 10 8.15 2.03 17.43
N GLY A 11 7.49 2.42 18.52
CA GLY A 11 8.02 2.23 19.87
C GLY A 11 9.44 2.80 19.95
N GLN A 12 10.43 2.05 20.43
CA GLN A 12 11.82 2.54 20.52
C GLN A 12 12.62 2.51 19.20
N LYS A 13 12.00 2.21 18.06
CA LYS A 13 12.70 2.11 16.77
C LYS A 13 12.30 3.27 15.85
N SER A 14 13.29 3.97 15.31
CA SER A 14 13.11 4.94 14.23
C SER A 14 13.70 4.41 12.92
N SER A 15 13.13 4.84 11.81
CA SER A 15 13.64 4.57 10.47
C SER A 15 13.31 5.73 9.53
N SER A 16 14.17 6.02 8.57
CA SER A 16 13.97 7.03 7.54
C SER A 16 14.25 6.45 6.15
N ALA A 17 13.62 7.08 5.16
CA ALA A 17 13.82 6.79 3.75
C ALA A 17 13.75 8.08 2.94
N ALA A 18 14.58 8.19 1.91
CA ALA A 18 14.54 9.27 0.95
C ALA A 18 14.32 8.67 -0.45
N THR A 19 13.45 9.30 -1.24
CA THR A 19 13.16 8.91 -2.62
C THR A 19 13.31 10.13 -3.51
N VAL A 20 13.97 9.95 -4.64
CA VAL A 20 14.06 10.94 -5.72
C VAL A 20 13.43 10.34 -6.95
N SER A 21 12.64 11.14 -7.67
CA SER A 21 11.97 10.73 -8.88
C SER A 21 12.12 11.76 -9.99
N PHE A 22 12.31 11.26 -11.19
CA PHE A 22 12.46 12.02 -12.42
C PHE A 22 11.48 11.47 -13.46
N THR A 23 10.73 12.37 -14.10
CA THR A 23 9.76 12.01 -15.14
C THR A 23 10.27 12.50 -16.48
N THR A 24 10.28 11.63 -17.49
CA THR A 24 10.65 11.94 -18.86
C THR A 24 9.66 11.28 -19.83
N GLY A 25 8.90 12.10 -20.56
CA GLY A 25 7.76 11.63 -21.34
C GLY A 25 6.77 10.84 -20.47
N ASP A 26 6.45 9.62 -20.91
CA ASP A 26 5.54 8.71 -20.20
C ASP A 26 6.23 7.88 -19.10
N LEU A 27 7.56 8.02 -18.92
CA LEU A 27 8.34 7.21 -18.00
C LEU A 27 8.66 7.99 -16.74
N ARG A 28 8.60 7.30 -15.59
CA ARG A 28 9.07 7.81 -14.30
C ARG A 28 10.14 6.87 -13.76
N LEU A 29 11.31 7.45 -13.51
CA LEU A 29 12.45 6.82 -12.86
C LEU A 29 12.45 7.21 -11.39
N LYS A 30 12.69 6.26 -10.49
CA LYS A 30 12.84 6.53 -9.06
C LYS A 30 14.05 5.81 -8.50
N ALA A 31 14.73 6.50 -7.58
CA ALA A 31 15.74 5.92 -6.71
C ALA A 31 15.34 6.17 -5.26
N SER A 32 15.46 5.17 -4.40
CA SER A 32 15.18 5.31 -2.97
C SER A 32 16.27 4.69 -2.12
N ILE A 33 16.60 5.34 -1.00
CA ILE A 33 17.55 4.90 0.01
C ILE A 33 16.86 4.82 1.38
N THR A 34 17.42 4.03 2.29
CA THR A 34 16.99 3.94 3.68
C THR A 34 18.16 4.18 4.63
N ASP A 35 17.90 4.28 5.93
CA ASP A 35 18.97 4.47 6.94
C ASP A 35 20.10 3.43 6.86
N ALA A 36 19.80 2.22 6.39
CA ALA A 36 20.78 1.16 6.18
C ALA A 36 21.91 1.57 5.19
N THR A 37 21.64 2.53 4.31
CA THR A 37 22.59 3.05 3.32
C THR A 37 23.64 3.96 3.98
N LEU A 38 23.30 4.60 5.12
CA LEU A 38 24.08 5.70 5.71
C LEU A 38 24.84 5.33 6.99
N LEU A 39 24.37 4.33 7.75
CA LEU A 39 24.87 4.07 9.12
C LEU A 39 26.28 3.45 9.19
N ASN A 40 26.74 2.74 8.15
CA ASN A 40 27.94 1.88 8.23
C ASN A 40 28.97 2.16 7.10
N ALA A 41 29.08 3.41 6.66
CA ALA A 41 29.76 3.85 5.42
C ALA A 41 28.88 3.68 4.16
N PRO A 42 29.22 4.34 3.01
CA PRO A 42 28.42 4.25 1.79
C PRO A 42 28.26 2.79 1.37
N SER A 43 27.07 2.25 1.57
CA SER A 43 26.75 0.87 1.20
C SER A 43 25.51 0.86 0.31
N LEU A 44 25.41 -0.13 -0.56
CA LEU A 44 24.21 -0.30 -1.38
C LEU A 44 23.02 -0.85 -0.57
N HIS A 45 23.21 -1.17 0.71
CA HIS A 45 22.14 -1.65 1.59
C HIS A 45 21.05 -0.59 1.72
N GLY A 46 19.80 -0.95 1.41
CA GLY A 46 18.67 -0.02 1.41
C GLY A 46 18.42 0.74 0.11
N LEU A 47 19.29 0.61 -0.91
CA LEU A 47 19.08 1.21 -2.22
C LEU A 47 18.10 0.37 -3.07
N ALA A 48 17.11 1.04 -3.67
CA ALA A 48 16.24 0.46 -4.68
C ALA A 48 16.07 1.42 -5.86
N LEU A 49 15.94 0.85 -7.06
CA LEU A 49 15.71 1.58 -8.31
C LEU A 49 14.42 1.07 -8.94
N SER A 50 13.60 1.98 -9.47
CA SER A 50 12.42 1.59 -10.23
C SER A 50 12.24 2.43 -11.49
N ILE A 51 11.68 1.79 -12.49
CA ILE A 51 11.18 2.41 -13.72
C ILE A 51 9.73 2.02 -13.89
N GLU A 52 8.88 3.00 -14.20
CA GLU A 52 7.47 2.77 -14.41
C GLU A 52 6.92 3.63 -15.54
N LYS A 53 5.96 3.07 -16.26
CA LYS A 53 5.02 3.80 -17.09
C LYS A 53 3.66 3.76 -16.39
N PRO A 54 3.11 4.89 -15.93
CA PRO A 54 1.83 4.92 -15.23
C PRO A 54 0.76 4.15 -16.00
N SER A 55 0.00 3.32 -15.28
CA SER A 55 -1.07 2.49 -15.83
C SER A 55 -0.66 1.40 -16.83
N ALA A 56 0.65 1.18 -17.07
CA ALA A 56 1.12 0.14 -17.98
C ALA A 56 2.07 -0.86 -17.31
N PHE A 57 3.17 -0.40 -16.71
CA PHE A 57 4.10 -1.31 -16.02
C PHE A 57 4.93 -0.62 -14.94
N LEU A 58 5.49 -1.45 -14.05
CA LEU A 58 6.50 -1.07 -13.07
C LEU A 58 7.55 -2.20 -12.98
N VAL A 59 8.82 -1.82 -13.02
CA VAL A 59 9.94 -2.72 -12.74
C VAL A 59 10.72 -2.13 -11.58
N ASP A 60 10.83 -2.91 -10.51
CA ASP A 60 11.43 -2.50 -9.25
C ASP A 60 12.58 -3.43 -8.90
N PHE A 61 13.76 -2.85 -8.68
CA PHE A 61 15.02 -3.54 -8.44
C PHE A 61 15.47 -3.27 -7.02
N ASN A 62 15.47 -4.32 -6.20
CA ASN A 62 16.07 -4.28 -4.87
C ASN A 62 17.55 -4.69 -5.00
N ILE A 63 18.45 -3.72 -4.97
CA ILE A 63 19.88 -3.94 -5.23
C ILE A 63 20.52 -4.89 -4.20
N PRO A 64 20.32 -4.71 -2.88
CA PRO A 64 20.89 -5.62 -1.88
C PRO A 64 20.47 -7.08 -2.06
N LYS A 65 19.20 -7.31 -2.37
CA LYS A 65 18.64 -8.66 -2.53
C LYS A 65 18.90 -9.24 -3.92
N LYS A 66 19.42 -8.46 -4.86
CA LYS A 66 19.51 -8.81 -6.29
C LYS A 66 18.16 -9.31 -6.83
N ASP A 67 17.09 -8.70 -6.33
CA ASP A 67 15.72 -9.12 -6.60
C ASP A 67 15.03 -8.11 -7.52
N VAL A 68 14.17 -8.62 -8.39
CA VAL A 68 13.41 -7.86 -9.36
C VAL A 68 11.94 -8.22 -9.24
N ARG A 69 11.10 -7.19 -9.15
CA ARG A 69 9.66 -7.30 -9.21
C ARG A 69 9.14 -6.60 -10.45
N PHE A 70 8.32 -7.32 -11.21
CA PHE A 70 7.62 -6.82 -12.38
C PHE A 70 6.14 -6.67 -12.06
N GLN A 71 5.55 -5.57 -12.50
CA GLN A 71 4.11 -5.39 -12.52
C GLN A 71 3.68 -4.94 -13.90
N PHE A 72 2.63 -5.58 -14.43
CA PHE A 72 1.99 -5.21 -15.69
C PHE A 72 0.52 -4.94 -15.43
N MET A 73 0.06 -3.77 -15.84
CA MET A 73 -1.29 -3.28 -15.65
C MET A 73 -2.00 -3.24 -17.00
N ASN A 74 -3.24 -3.71 -17.02
CA ASN A 74 -4.09 -3.64 -18.20
C ASN A 74 -5.54 -3.39 -17.80
N THR A 75 -6.34 -2.88 -18.73
CA THR A 75 -7.79 -2.74 -18.55
C THR A 75 -8.50 -3.45 -19.68
N VAL A 76 -9.38 -4.37 -19.33
CA VAL A 76 -10.23 -5.11 -20.28
C VAL A 76 -11.69 -4.74 -20.03
N ARG A 77 -12.54 -4.81 -21.06
CA ARG A 77 -13.98 -4.60 -20.90
C ARG A 77 -14.67 -5.95 -20.73
N VAL A 78 -15.47 -6.08 -19.68
CA VAL A 78 -16.35 -7.23 -19.45
C VAL A 78 -17.77 -6.68 -19.31
N MET A 79 -18.68 -7.07 -20.21
CA MET A 79 -20.05 -6.54 -20.26
C MET A 79 -20.08 -5.00 -20.25
N GLU A 80 -19.26 -4.36 -21.10
CA GLU A 80 -19.06 -2.91 -21.18
C GLU A 80 -18.50 -2.21 -19.93
N LYS A 81 -18.16 -2.97 -18.88
CA LYS A 81 -17.55 -2.42 -17.67
C LYS A 81 -16.04 -2.63 -17.70
N PRO A 82 -15.23 -1.59 -17.42
CA PRO A 82 -13.79 -1.73 -17.35
C PRO A 82 -13.39 -2.53 -16.11
N VAL A 83 -12.58 -3.57 -16.33
CA VAL A 83 -11.93 -4.38 -15.31
C VAL A 83 -10.44 -4.09 -15.36
N SER A 84 -9.91 -3.55 -14.28
CA SER A 84 -8.47 -3.33 -14.13
C SER A 84 -7.80 -4.60 -13.65
N LEU A 85 -6.74 -5.01 -14.34
CA LEU A 85 -5.95 -6.18 -14.04
C LEU A 85 -4.51 -5.75 -13.76
N THR A 86 -3.90 -6.33 -12.72
CA THR A 86 -2.48 -6.15 -12.41
C THR A 86 -1.84 -7.51 -12.21
N TYR A 87 -0.97 -7.89 -13.12
CA TYR A 87 -0.07 -9.03 -12.93
C TYR A 87 1.16 -8.58 -12.16
N THR A 88 1.57 -9.32 -11.14
CA THR A 88 2.81 -9.09 -10.39
C THR A 88 3.64 -10.37 -10.37
N HIS A 89 4.93 -10.27 -10.70
CA HIS A 89 5.90 -11.34 -10.51
C HIS A 89 7.10 -10.82 -9.73
N ALA A 90 7.39 -11.42 -8.59
CA ALA A 90 8.57 -11.16 -7.79
C ALA A 90 9.53 -12.36 -7.92
N ARG A 91 10.71 -12.13 -8.51
CA ARG A 91 11.66 -13.19 -8.84
C ARG A 91 12.24 -13.86 -7.60
N GLY A 92 12.64 -13.07 -6.60
CA GLY A 92 13.31 -13.52 -5.38
C GLY A 92 12.39 -14.34 -4.49
N ASP A 93 11.12 -13.96 -4.40
CA ASP A 93 10.10 -14.73 -3.69
C ASP A 93 9.53 -15.89 -4.54
N ASN A 94 9.96 -16.02 -5.81
CA ASN A 94 9.37 -16.90 -6.82
C ASN A 94 7.82 -16.86 -6.81
N ARG A 95 7.28 -15.64 -6.69
CA ARG A 95 5.85 -15.43 -6.42
C ARG A 95 5.20 -14.69 -7.56
N THR A 96 4.11 -15.27 -8.05
CA THR A 96 3.27 -14.67 -9.08
C THR A 96 1.87 -14.40 -8.51
N ALA A 97 1.33 -13.22 -8.80
CA ALA A 97 -0.01 -12.82 -8.37
C ALA A 97 -0.76 -12.08 -9.49
N LEU A 98 -2.08 -12.21 -9.48
CA LEU A 98 -3.00 -11.46 -10.32
C LEU A 98 -4.02 -10.75 -9.44
N ASP A 99 -4.07 -9.43 -9.58
CA ASP A 99 -5.12 -8.61 -9.00
C ASP A 99 -6.11 -8.22 -10.10
N GLY A 100 -7.39 -8.29 -9.77
CA GLY A 100 -8.49 -7.79 -10.61
C GLY A 100 -9.37 -6.85 -9.81
N SER A 101 -9.88 -5.79 -10.42
CA SER A 101 -10.89 -4.96 -9.78
C SER A 101 -11.85 -4.34 -10.78
N MET A 102 -13.10 -4.19 -10.34
CA MET A 102 -14.19 -3.66 -11.13
C MET A 102 -15.07 -2.78 -10.26
N THR A 103 -15.40 -1.60 -10.77
CA THR A 103 -16.35 -0.68 -10.16
C THR A 103 -17.66 -0.80 -10.93
N PHE A 104 -18.71 -1.29 -10.27
CA PHE A 104 -20.02 -1.52 -10.91
C PHE A 104 -20.76 -0.20 -11.09
N ASP A 105 -20.70 0.62 -10.04
CA ASP A 105 -21.27 1.96 -9.93
C ASP A 105 -20.38 2.82 -9.01
N PRO A 106 -20.62 4.13 -8.90
CA PRO A 106 -19.77 5.02 -8.11
C PRO A 106 -19.65 4.70 -6.61
N ALA A 107 -20.54 3.88 -6.04
CA ALA A 107 -20.52 3.46 -4.65
C ALA A 107 -19.93 2.06 -4.45
N ASN A 108 -20.01 1.18 -5.45
CA ASN A 108 -19.73 -0.25 -5.29
C ASN A 108 -18.55 -0.73 -6.12
N LYS A 109 -17.56 -1.35 -5.45
CA LYS A 109 -16.36 -1.93 -6.07
C LYS A 109 -16.09 -3.34 -5.56
N VAL A 110 -15.77 -4.26 -6.47
CA VAL A 110 -15.22 -5.58 -6.15
C VAL A 110 -13.76 -5.63 -6.55
N SER A 111 -12.95 -6.33 -5.77
CA SER A 111 -11.55 -6.62 -6.09
C SER A 111 -11.22 -8.06 -5.71
N VAL A 112 -10.40 -8.70 -6.53
CA VAL A 112 -9.94 -10.07 -6.34
C VAL A 112 -8.42 -10.04 -6.37
N ASN A 113 -7.78 -10.74 -5.44
CA ASN A 113 -6.35 -11.01 -5.45
C ASN A 113 -6.14 -12.52 -5.47
N TYR A 114 -5.37 -13.01 -6.42
CA TYR A 114 -5.02 -14.42 -6.53
C TYR A 114 -3.51 -14.60 -6.61
N VAL A 115 -2.96 -15.52 -5.83
CA VAL A 115 -1.53 -15.83 -5.82
C VAL A 115 -1.33 -17.25 -6.32
N PHE A 116 -0.74 -17.37 -7.51
CA PHE A 116 -0.57 -18.63 -8.22
C PHE A 116 0.23 -19.65 -7.41
N GLY A 117 -0.17 -20.91 -7.46
CA GLY A 117 0.49 -22.03 -6.78
C GLY A 117 0.32 -22.08 -5.26
N SER A 118 -0.23 -21.03 -4.63
CA SER A 118 -0.36 -20.96 -3.17
C SER A 118 -1.76 -21.27 -2.64
N GLY A 119 -2.77 -21.32 -3.51
CA GLY A 119 -4.18 -21.40 -3.12
C GLY A 119 -4.74 -20.11 -2.49
N ASN A 120 -3.92 -19.09 -2.26
CA ASN A 120 -4.37 -17.82 -1.71
C ASN A 120 -5.22 -17.06 -2.73
N CYS A 121 -6.50 -16.91 -2.40
CA CYS A 121 -7.45 -16.06 -3.10
C CYS A 121 -8.13 -15.16 -2.07
N ARG A 122 -8.25 -13.87 -2.36
CA ARG A 122 -8.98 -12.91 -1.54
C ARG A 122 -9.98 -12.16 -2.40
N VAL A 123 -11.22 -12.10 -1.93
CA VAL A 123 -12.29 -11.34 -2.59
C VAL A 123 -12.73 -10.23 -1.65
N LYS A 124 -12.66 -8.99 -2.13
CA LYS A 124 -13.02 -7.79 -1.38
C LYS A 124 -14.17 -7.05 -2.05
N TYR A 125 -15.17 -6.70 -1.25
CA TYR A 125 -16.23 -5.77 -1.62
C TYR A 125 -16.06 -4.47 -0.86
N ALA A 126 -16.20 -3.35 -1.55
CA ALA A 126 -16.15 -2.01 -0.98
C ALA A 126 -17.41 -1.22 -1.34
N TYR A 127 -18.05 -0.64 -0.33
CA TYR A 127 -19.24 0.19 -0.46
C TYR A 127 -18.96 1.58 0.11
N ALA A 128 -19.08 2.61 -0.74
CA ALA A 128 -18.96 4.01 -0.36
C ALA A 128 -20.35 4.58 -0.02
N HIS A 129 -20.53 4.92 1.25
CA HIS A 129 -21.80 5.31 1.85
C HIS A 129 -21.96 6.83 1.95
N GLY A 130 -23.22 7.28 1.80
CA GLY A 130 -23.63 8.68 1.92
C GLY A 130 -23.43 9.48 0.64
N GLU A 131 -24.02 10.68 0.60
CA GLU A 131 -24.03 11.57 -0.57
C GLU A 131 -22.63 11.93 -1.06
N LEU A 132 -21.74 12.30 -0.13
CA LEU A 132 -20.35 12.64 -0.42
C LEU A 132 -19.42 11.41 -0.53
N ARG A 133 -19.95 10.19 -0.29
CA ARG A 133 -19.20 8.91 -0.36
C ARG A 133 -17.90 8.90 0.44
N ARG A 134 -17.87 9.69 1.53
CA ARG A 134 -16.67 9.87 2.36
C ARG A 134 -16.42 8.69 3.30
N THR A 135 -17.44 7.88 3.59
CA THR A 135 -17.33 6.69 4.43
C THR A 135 -17.33 5.45 3.54
N VAL A 136 -16.32 4.59 3.65
CA VAL A 136 -16.22 3.35 2.88
C VAL A 136 -16.16 2.16 3.83
N PHE A 137 -17.06 1.21 3.61
CA PHE A 137 -17.08 -0.09 4.26
C PHE A 137 -16.41 -1.11 3.33
N GLU A 138 -15.44 -1.86 3.83
CA GLU A 138 -14.77 -2.93 3.10
C GLU A 138 -14.94 -4.25 3.86
N GLN A 139 -15.34 -5.29 3.15
CA GLN A 139 -15.36 -6.68 3.62
C GLN A 139 -14.51 -7.51 2.69
N CYS A 140 -13.62 -8.32 3.24
CA CYS A 140 -12.71 -9.16 2.47
C CYS A 140 -12.77 -10.59 2.99
N TYR A 141 -13.06 -11.54 2.11
CA TYR A 141 -12.96 -12.95 2.46
C TYR A 141 -11.63 -13.50 1.95
N ASP A 142 -10.89 -14.16 2.83
CA ASP A 142 -9.63 -14.84 2.53
C ASP A 142 -9.88 -16.35 2.48
N PHE A 143 -9.84 -16.92 1.27
CA PHE A 143 -10.16 -18.32 1.03
C PHE A 143 -9.13 -19.26 1.63
N SER A 144 -7.85 -18.87 1.74
CA SER A 144 -6.83 -19.75 2.32
C SER A 144 -6.92 -19.84 3.83
N LYS A 145 -7.41 -18.77 4.47
CA LYS A 145 -7.62 -18.72 5.92
C LYS A 145 -9.03 -19.09 6.35
N ASN A 146 -9.96 -19.22 5.39
CA ASN A 146 -11.40 -19.35 5.65
C ASN A 146 -11.89 -18.28 6.65
N ALA A 147 -11.57 -17.02 6.39
CA ALA A 147 -11.80 -15.93 7.33
C ALA A 147 -12.22 -14.63 6.66
N TRP A 148 -12.97 -13.82 7.39
CA TRP A 148 -13.34 -12.47 6.99
C TRP A 148 -12.42 -11.42 7.61
N ASP A 149 -12.06 -10.40 6.85
CA ASP A 149 -11.47 -9.17 7.33
C ASP A 149 -12.45 -8.01 7.05
N PHE A 150 -12.46 -7.02 7.94
CA PHE A 150 -13.32 -5.85 7.84
C PHE A 150 -12.50 -4.57 7.92
N ALA A 151 -12.93 -3.55 7.19
CA ALA A 151 -12.42 -2.21 7.37
C ALA A 151 -13.52 -1.16 7.18
N VAL A 152 -13.41 -0.07 7.93
CA VAL A 152 -14.21 1.14 7.73
C VAL A 152 -13.26 2.30 7.63
N SER A 153 -13.41 3.15 6.63
CA SER A 153 -12.64 4.38 6.50
C SER A 153 -13.55 5.57 6.29
N ARG A 154 -13.14 6.74 6.77
CA ARG A 154 -13.85 8.00 6.56
C ARG A 154 -12.86 9.10 6.20
N LYS A 155 -13.15 9.83 5.13
CA LYS A 155 -12.45 11.07 4.78
C LYS A 155 -13.17 12.28 5.38
N PHE A 156 -12.40 13.26 5.82
CA PHE A 156 -12.88 14.52 6.38
C PHE A 156 -12.39 15.68 5.51
N GLU A 157 -12.94 16.87 5.74
CA GLU A 157 -12.45 18.08 5.09
C GLU A 157 -11.07 18.45 5.62
N GLY A 158 -10.24 19.09 4.79
CA GLY A 158 -8.86 19.43 5.17
C GLY A 158 -7.83 18.32 4.99
N GLY A 159 -8.19 17.21 4.32
CA GLY A 159 -7.24 16.15 3.94
C GLY A 159 -7.05 15.05 4.99
N ASP A 160 -7.82 15.11 6.09
CA ASP A 160 -7.84 14.08 7.12
C ASP A 160 -8.62 12.82 6.70
N SER A 161 -8.19 11.67 7.20
CA SER A 161 -8.92 10.42 7.08
C SER A 161 -8.65 9.51 8.28
N ALA A 162 -9.70 8.82 8.74
CA ALA A 162 -9.60 7.80 9.77
C ALA A 162 -9.96 6.44 9.18
N LYS A 163 -9.30 5.37 9.62
CA LYS A 163 -9.57 4.00 9.22
C LYS A 163 -9.52 3.07 10.43
N ALA A 164 -10.47 2.17 10.54
CA ALA A 164 -10.46 1.05 11.46
C ALA A 164 -10.43 -0.26 10.64
N THR A 165 -9.71 -1.26 11.14
CA THR A 165 -9.59 -2.57 10.51
C THR A 165 -9.66 -3.67 11.54
N TYR A 166 -10.29 -4.79 11.19
CA TYR A 166 -10.24 -6.01 11.98
C TYR A 166 -9.94 -7.20 11.08
N GLN A 167 -8.87 -7.92 11.40
CA GLN A 167 -8.50 -9.17 10.72
C GLN A 167 -8.90 -10.35 11.60
N THR A 168 -9.92 -11.11 11.20
CA THR A 168 -10.52 -12.12 12.09
C THR A 168 -9.55 -13.27 12.39
N SER A 169 -8.86 -13.79 11.38
CA SER A 169 -7.92 -14.92 11.55
C SER A 169 -6.75 -14.56 12.47
N ALA A 170 -6.22 -13.34 12.36
CA ALA A 170 -5.13 -12.86 13.20
C ALA A 170 -5.59 -12.23 14.52
N LYS A 171 -6.91 -12.04 14.71
CA LYS A 171 -7.51 -11.28 15.82
C LYS A 171 -6.88 -9.90 16.00
N LEU A 172 -6.51 -9.25 14.89
CA LEU A 172 -5.78 -7.99 14.89
C LEU A 172 -6.75 -6.84 14.67
N LEU A 173 -6.90 -5.97 15.67
CA LEU A 173 -7.62 -4.72 15.58
C LEU A 173 -6.62 -3.60 15.28
N GLY A 174 -6.97 -2.71 14.34
CA GLY A 174 -6.14 -1.58 13.96
C GLY A 174 -6.96 -0.31 13.77
N VAL A 175 -6.37 0.82 14.13
CA VAL A 175 -6.87 2.15 13.85
C VAL A 175 -5.76 3.00 13.25
N GLU A 176 -6.12 3.83 12.28
CA GLU A 176 -5.20 4.70 11.57
C GLU A 176 -5.85 6.07 11.37
N TRP A 177 -5.04 7.12 11.54
CA TRP A 177 -5.35 8.48 11.17
C TRP A 177 -4.27 8.97 10.20
N ASN A 178 -4.70 9.49 9.06
CA ASN A 178 -3.82 10.04 8.04
C ASN A 178 -4.24 11.47 7.68
N ARG A 179 -3.26 12.36 7.55
CA ARG A 179 -3.39 13.73 7.04
C ARG A 179 -2.58 13.83 5.76
N ASP A 180 -3.23 14.12 4.65
CA ASP A 180 -2.56 14.48 3.40
C ASP A 180 -2.66 16.00 3.21
N SER A 181 -1.56 16.71 3.51
CA SER A 181 -1.45 18.17 3.34
C SER A 181 -0.29 18.50 2.45
N GLN A 182 -0.53 19.36 1.45
CA GLN A 182 0.52 19.91 0.60
C GLN A 182 1.30 21.06 1.26
N ILE A 183 0.78 21.63 2.35
CA ILE A 183 1.35 22.83 2.99
C ILE A 183 2.17 22.46 4.23
N ASN A 184 1.63 21.59 5.10
CA ASN A 184 2.24 21.29 6.42
C ASN A 184 2.90 19.91 6.51
N GLY A 185 3.15 19.27 5.35
CA GLY A 185 3.59 17.88 5.29
C GLY A 185 2.46 16.90 5.58
N SER A 186 2.68 15.64 5.22
CA SER A 186 1.71 14.56 5.46
C SER A 186 2.14 13.70 6.63
N PHE A 187 1.19 13.17 7.40
CA PHE A 187 1.51 12.25 8.48
C PHE A 187 0.49 11.13 8.58
N LYS A 188 0.92 10.04 9.21
CA LYS A 188 0.10 8.89 9.53
C LYS A 188 0.39 8.41 10.94
N ILE A 189 -0.64 8.27 11.76
CA ILE A 189 -0.56 7.69 13.09
C ILE A 189 -1.41 6.44 13.08
N SER A 190 -0.87 5.32 13.54
CA SER A 190 -1.60 4.06 13.62
C SER A 190 -1.34 3.34 14.93
N ALA A 191 -2.37 2.69 15.44
CA ALA A 191 -2.30 1.81 16.59
C ALA A 191 -2.92 0.46 16.21
N SER A 192 -2.30 -0.63 16.66
CA SER A 192 -2.84 -1.97 16.46
C SER A 192 -2.65 -2.84 17.69
N MET A 193 -3.60 -3.74 17.95
CA MET A 193 -3.57 -4.66 19.07
C MET A 193 -4.00 -6.05 18.61
N ASN A 194 -3.28 -7.05 19.10
CA ASN A 194 -3.66 -8.45 18.91
C ASN A 194 -4.58 -8.85 20.07
N LEU A 195 -5.86 -9.08 19.77
CA LEU A 195 -6.88 -9.44 20.75
C LEU A 195 -6.72 -10.88 21.27
N ALA A 196 -5.80 -11.67 20.69
CA ALA A 196 -5.43 -12.98 21.22
C ALA A 196 -4.42 -12.88 22.40
N GLU A 197 -3.72 -11.76 22.53
CA GLU A 197 -2.66 -11.60 23.54
C GLU A 197 -3.22 -11.20 24.90
N LYS A 198 -2.66 -11.78 25.96
CA LYS A 198 -3.14 -11.57 27.34
C LYS A 198 -2.98 -10.11 27.82
N ASN A 199 -1.91 -9.43 27.40
CA ASN A 199 -1.56 -8.09 27.89
C ASN A 199 -1.99 -6.96 26.93
N MET A 200 -2.57 -7.29 25.75
CA MET A 200 -3.13 -6.38 24.74
C MET A 200 -2.38 -5.05 24.55
N VAL A 201 -1.03 -5.08 24.57
CA VAL A 201 -0.23 -3.85 24.47
C VAL A 201 -0.31 -3.32 23.03
N PRO A 202 -0.81 -2.09 22.82
CA PRO A 202 -0.95 -1.57 21.47
C PRO A 202 0.40 -1.25 20.86
N LYS A 203 0.61 -1.70 19.63
CA LYS A 203 1.71 -1.26 18.78
C LYS A 203 1.36 0.08 18.15
N LEU A 204 2.09 1.13 18.54
CA LEU A 204 1.95 2.48 17.99
C LEU A 204 3.01 2.75 16.92
N VAL A 205 2.58 3.33 15.80
CA VAL A 205 3.46 3.77 14.70
C VAL A 205 3.07 5.18 14.28
N ALA A 206 4.06 6.07 14.18
CA ALA A 206 3.91 7.41 13.62
C ALA A 206 4.81 7.56 12.39
N GLU A 207 4.29 8.15 11.32
CA GLU A 207 5.02 8.41 10.08
C GLU A 207 4.82 9.88 9.68
N SER A 208 5.87 10.51 9.17
CA SER A 208 5.82 11.86 8.58
C SER A 208 6.47 11.82 7.20
N THR A 209 5.87 12.53 6.24
CA THR A 209 6.30 12.58 4.85
C THR A 209 6.37 14.02 4.37
N TRP A 210 7.51 14.39 3.78
CA TRP A 210 7.81 15.70 3.23
C TRP A 210 8.07 15.56 1.74
N ASN A 211 7.40 16.35 0.92
CA ASN A 211 7.55 16.34 -0.52
C ASN A 211 8.15 17.67 -0.99
N PHE A 212 9.13 17.59 -1.88
CA PHE A 212 9.83 18.74 -2.43
C PHE A 212 9.77 18.66 -3.95
N GLU A 213 9.35 19.75 -4.59
CA GLU A 213 9.53 19.96 -6.02
C GLU A 213 10.92 20.59 -6.24
N MET A 214 11.65 20.07 -7.23
CA MET A 214 12.99 20.49 -7.63
C MET A 214 13.07 20.82 -9.11
#